data_AF-A0A954Y8Q5-F1
#
_entry.id   AF-A0A954Y8Q5-F1
#
_cell.length_a   1.000
_cell.length_b   1.000
_cell.length_c   1.000
_cell.angle_alpha   90.00
_cell.angle_beta   90.00
_cell.angle_gamma   90.00
#
_symmetry.space_group_name_H-M   'P 1'
#
loop_
_entity.id
_entity.type
_entity.pdbx_description
1 polymer ?
#
loop_
_entity_poly.entity_id
_entity_poly.type
_entity_poly.pdbx_seq_one_letter_code
_entity_poly.pdbx_strand_id
1 'polypeptide(L)'
;MSLAPPTSADPLATFSAPTREWFTGAFAGATRAQRLAWPAIASGESTLLLAPTGSGKTLAAFLALLDRLMFDGASVGARKKSLVRVLYISPLKAL
;
A
#
# COMPACT_ATOMS: atom_id res chain seq x y z
N MET A 1 25.33 -2.83 -9.05
CA MET A 1 23.90 -3.05 -8.72
C MET A 1 23.84 -3.36 -7.22
N SER A 2 23.62 -2.33 -6.39
CA SER A 2 23.73 -2.46 -4.93
C SER A 2 22.45 -3.07 -4.35
N LEU A 3 22.59 -4.18 -3.62
CA LEU A 3 21.51 -4.88 -2.90
C LEU A 3 21.36 -4.39 -1.45
N ALA A 4 21.94 -3.25 -1.08
CA ALA A 4 21.74 -2.70 0.25
C ALA A 4 20.28 -2.27 0.41
N PRO A 5 19.48 -2.89 1.31
CA PRO A 5 18.16 -2.36 1.60
C PRO A 5 18.33 -0.98 2.22
N PRO A 6 17.56 0.05 1.82
CA PRO A 6 17.57 1.31 2.53
C PRO A 6 17.27 1.05 4.01
N THR A 7 18.24 1.41 4.85
CA THR A 7 18.18 1.20 6.30
C THR A 7 17.26 2.25 6.90
N SER A 8 16.25 1.79 7.66
CA SER A 8 15.43 2.56 8.61
C SER A 8 14.76 3.86 8.14
N ALA A 9 14.09 3.87 6.98
CA ALA A 9 13.00 4.83 6.79
C ALA A 9 11.77 4.33 7.58
N ASP A 10 11.05 5.23 8.25
CA ASP A 10 9.75 4.91 8.84
C ASP A 10 8.88 4.26 7.76
N PRO A 11 8.52 2.97 7.91
CA PRO A 11 7.81 2.26 6.85
C PRO A 11 6.44 2.86 6.57
N LEU A 12 5.91 3.63 7.52
CA LEU A 12 4.63 4.29 7.40
C LEU A 12 4.73 5.71 6.82
N ALA A 13 5.92 6.22 6.54
CA ALA A 13 6.15 7.61 6.12
C ALA A 13 5.38 8.03 4.87
N THR A 14 5.04 7.08 3.99
CA THR A 14 4.30 7.34 2.74
C THR A 14 2.78 7.46 2.95
N PHE A 15 2.26 7.18 4.14
CA PHE A 15 0.83 7.21 4.43
C PHE A 15 0.37 8.51 5.07
N SER A 16 -0.90 8.85 4.87
CA SER A 16 -1.56 9.93 5.61
C SER A 16 -1.56 9.67 7.12
N ALA A 17 -1.66 10.74 7.92
CA ALA A 17 -1.67 10.63 9.38
C ALA A 17 -2.74 9.67 9.94
N PRO A 18 -4.02 9.71 9.50
CA PRO A 18 -5.03 8.78 10.00
C PRO A 18 -4.70 7.31 9.74
N THR A 19 -4.12 6.99 8.58
CA THR A 19 -3.73 5.62 8.23
C THR A 19 -2.56 5.14 9.10
N ARG A 20 -1.60 6.02 9.41
CA ARG A 20 -0.49 5.72 10.33
C ARG A 20 -1.00 5.43 11.74
N GLU A 21 -1.84 6.31 12.27
CA GLU A 21 -2.44 6.16 13.60
C GLU A 21 -3.20 4.84 13.72
N TRP A 22 -4.08 4.55 12.75
CA TRP A 22 -4.81 3.29 12.69
C TRP A 22 -3.88 2.08 12.67
N PHE A 23 -2.85 2.10 11.80
CA PHE A 23 -1.93 0.96 11.68
C PHE A 23 -1.17 0.71 12.99
N THR A 24 -0.68 1.77 13.63
CA THR A 24 0.06 1.66 14.90
C THR A 24 -0.80 1.19 16.07
N GLY A 25 -2.10 1.48 16.06
CA GLY A 25 -3.05 0.95 17.04
C GLY A 25 -3.48 -0.50 16.78
N ALA A 26 -3.44 -0.95 15.52
CA ALA A 26 -3.91 -2.27 15.11
C ALA A 26 -2.81 -3.36 15.10
N PHE A 27 -1.55 -2.98 14.87
CA PHE A 27 -0.44 -3.91 14.68
C PHE A 27 0.80 -3.51 15.46
N ALA A 28 1.54 -4.51 15.96
CA ALA A 28 2.83 -4.29 16.62
C ALA A 28 3.91 -3.70 15.67
N GLY A 29 3.74 -3.87 14.36
CA GLY A 29 4.64 -3.29 13.37
C GLY A 29 4.44 -3.89 11.97
N ALA A 30 5.00 -3.20 10.97
CA ALA A 30 4.97 -3.67 9.59
C ALA A 30 5.73 -5.00 9.42
N THR A 31 5.28 -5.87 8.52
CA THR A 31 6.07 -7.05 8.10
C THR A 31 7.18 -6.63 7.14
N ARG A 32 8.17 -7.51 6.92
CA ARG A 32 9.20 -7.25 5.90
C ARG A 32 8.60 -7.00 4.51
N ALA A 33 7.56 -7.74 4.13
CA ALA A 33 6.90 -7.59 2.83
C ALA A 33 6.25 -6.21 2.70
N GLN A 34 5.59 -5.73 3.76
CA GLN A 34 4.97 -4.39 3.80
C GLN A 34 6.01 -3.27 3.70
N ARG A 35 7.09 -3.34 4.51
CA ARG A 35 8.18 -2.35 4.50
C ARG A 35 8.83 -2.18 3.12
N LEU A 36 8.96 -3.27 2.37
CA LEU A 36 9.54 -3.25 1.02
C LEU A 36 8.52 -2.80 -0.04
N ALA A 37 7.24 -3.13 0.15
CA ALA A 37 6.19 -2.82 -0.82
C ALA A 37 5.78 -1.36 -0.81
N TRP A 38 5.59 -0.74 0.36
CA TRP A 38 4.95 0.58 0.43
C TRP A 38 5.73 1.70 -0.27
N PRO A 39 7.07 1.81 -0.13
CA PRO A 39 7.82 2.82 -0.91
C PRO A 39 7.70 2.61 -2.42
N ALA A 40 7.71 1.35 -2.89
CA ALA A 40 7.58 1.02 -4.30
C ALA A 40 6.17 1.29 -4.85
N ILE A 41 5.13 1.01 -4.06
CA ILE A 41 3.74 1.34 -4.43
C ILE A 41 3.54 2.86 -4.44
N ALA A 42 4.08 3.56 -3.44
CA ALA A 42 3.96 5.02 -3.31
C ALA A 42 4.66 5.78 -4.44
N SER A 43 5.70 5.23 -5.06
CA SER A 43 6.35 5.85 -6.22
C SER A 43 5.48 5.84 -7.49
N GLY A 44 4.35 5.12 -7.47
CA GLY A 44 3.47 4.98 -8.63
C GLY A 44 3.91 3.93 -9.64
N GLU A 45 4.96 3.17 -9.34
CA GLU A 45 5.49 2.12 -10.20
C GLU A 45 4.73 0.80 -10.05
N SER A 46 4.71 0.00 -11.13
CA SER A 46 4.14 -1.34 -11.09
C SER A 46 4.97 -2.23 -10.16
N THR A 47 4.33 -2.74 -9.10
CA THR A 47 5.02 -3.48 -8.03
C THR A 47 4.58 -4.93 -7.99
N LEU A 48 5.52 -5.87 -8.12
CA LEU A 48 5.31 -7.30 -7.91
C LEU A 48 5.83 -7.70 -6.52
N LEU A 49 4.92 -8.08 -5.61
CA LEU A 49 5.27 -8.50 -4.26
C LEU A 49 5.35 -10.03 -4.15
N LEU A 50 6.57 -10.56 -4.22
CA LEU A 50 6.84 -11.99 -3.98
C LEU A 50 7.20 -12.23 -2.51
N ALA A 51 6.25 -12.80 -1.75
CA ALA A 51 6.48 -13.17 -0.35
C ALA A 51 5.63 -14.40 0.04
N PRO A 52 6.01 -15.16 1.09
CA PRO A 52 5.24 -16.29 1.58
C PRO A 52 3.79 -15.93 1.99
N THR A 53 2.92 -16.93 2.09
CA THR A 53 1.61 -16.79 2.74
C THR A 53 1.78 -16.30 4.18
N GLY A 54 0.82 -15.54 4.70
CA GLY A 54 0.92 -14.94 6.05
C GLY A 54 1.86 -13.74 6.16
N SER A 55 2.59 -13.35 5.11
CA SER A 55 3.50 -12.19 5.15
C SER A 55 2.80 -10.82 5.10
N GLY A 56 1.47 -10.77 5.11
CA GLY A 56 0.71 -9.51 5.07
C GLY A 56 0.65 -8.82 3.71
N LYS A 57 0.81 -9.56 2.60
CA LYS A 57 0.77 -9.02 1.22
C LYS A 57 -0.54 -8.30 0.89
N THR A 58 -1.67 -8.85 1.37
CA THR A 58 -2.99 -8.24 1.17
C THR A 58 -3.04 -6.86 1.80
N LEU A 59 -2.67 -6.73 3.07
CA LEU A 59 -2.61 -5.43 3.73
C LEU A 59 -1.57 -4.50 3.08
N ALA A 60 -0.45 -5.03 2.59
CA ALA A 60 0.54 -4.23 1.88
C ALA A 60 -0.06 -3.50 0.67
N ALA A 61 -0.83 -4.22 -0.16
CA ALA A 61 -1.50 -3.65 -1.33
C ALA A 61 -2.71 -2.78 -0.96
N PHE A 62 -3.62 -3.30 -0.13
CA PHE A 62 -4.89 -2.63 0.16
C PHE A 62 -4.73 -1.38 1.04
N LEU A 63 -3.76 -1.34 1.95
CA LEU A 63 -3.57 -0.15 2.79
C LEU A 63 -3.12 1.05 1.95
N ALA A 64 -2.14 0.85 1.05
CA ALA A 64 -1.66 1.88 0.12
C ALA A 64 -2.77 2.39 -0.80
N LEU A 65 -3.61 1.47 -1.26
CA LEU A 65 -4.78 1.76 -2.07
C LEU A 65 -5.83 2.60 -1.32
N LEU A 66 -6.22 2.17 -0.11
CA LEU A 66 -7.23 2.85 0.69
C LEU A 66 -6.78 4.25 1.10
N ASP A 67 -5.52 4.38 1.52
CA ASP A 67 -4.94 5.68 1.86
C ASP A 67 -5.03 6.65 0.68
N ARG A 68 -4.63 6.20 -0.52
CA ARG A 68 -4.74 6.99 -1.74
C ARG A 68 -6.20 7.33 -2.08
N LEU A 69 -7.12 6.38 -1.95
CA LEU A 69 -8.54 6.63 -2.22
C LEU A 69 -9.16 7.67 -1.30
N MET A 70 -8.76 7.69 -0.03
CA MET A 70 -9.32 8.57 0.98
C MET A 70 -8.67 9.95 0.97
N PHE A 71 -7.38 10.04 0.64
CA PHE A 71 -6.59 11.25 0.88
C PHE A 71 -5.91 11.84 -0.37
N ASP A 72 -5.92 11.17 -1.52
CA ASP A 72 -5.39 11.73 -2.77
C ASP A 72 -6.43 12.65 -3.44
N GLY A 73 -6.26 13.96 -3.20
CA GLY A 73 -7.12 15.04 -3.68
C GLY A 73 -7.13 15.26 -5.19
N ALA A 74 -6.28 14.56 -5.96
CA ALA A 74 -6.24 14.63 -7.42
C ALA A 74 -7.57 14.21 -8.11
N SER A 75 -8.51 13.67 -7.34
CA SER A 75 -9.88 13.35 -7.76
C SER A 75 -10.81 14.56 -7.90
N VAL A 76 -10.43 15.71 -7.33
CA VAL A 76 -11.28 16.91 -7.21
C VAL A 76 -10.96 17.89 -8.35
N GLY A 77 -11.07 17.43 -9.59
CA GLY A 77 -10.83 18.32 -10.73
C GLY A 77 -10.71 17.60 -12.07
N ALA A 78 -11.72 17.79 -12.91
CA ALA A 78 -11.73 17.52 -14.35
C ALA A 78 -11.91 16.06 -14.83
N ARG A 79 -13.00 15.91 -15.60
CA ARG A 79 -13.40 14.82 -16.52
C ARG A 79 -13.95 13.55 -15.86
N LYS A 80 -15.26 13.36 -16.07
CA LYS A 80 -16.08 12.14 -15.88
C LYS A 80 -15.53 11.21 -14.80
N LYS A 81 -16.01 11.37 -13.55
CA LYS A 81 -15.73 10.47 -12.42
C LYS A 81 -15.79 9.01 -12.91
N SER A 82 -14.65 8.37 -13.10
CA SER A 82 -14.62 6.93 -13.16
C SER A 82 -15.15 6.45 -11.81
N LEU A 83 -16.34 5.85 -11.80
CA LEU A 83 -16.95 5.32 -10.58
C LEU A 83 -16.04 4.27 -9.94
N VAL A 84 -15.32 3.50 -10.78
CA VAL A 84 -14.34 2.51 -10.34
C VAL A 84 -12.96 3.16 -10.30
N ARG A 85 -12.38 3.22 -9.10
CA ARG A 85 -11.03 3.75 -8.87
C ARG A 85 -9.99 2.67 -8.65
N VAL A 86 -10.44 1.44 -8.36
CA VAL A 86 -9.61 0.29 -8.05
C VAL A 86 -10.25 -0.97 -8.60
N LEU A 87 -9.44 -1.83 -9.22
CA LEU A 87 -9.83 -3.16 -9.64
C LEU A 87 -8.93 -4.18 -8.93
N TYR A 88 -9.53 -4.99 -8.05
CA TYR A 88 -8.88 -6.16 -7.46
C TYR A 88 -9.31 -7.41 -8.21
N ILE A 89 -8.34 -8.20 -8.67
CA ILE A 89 -8.57 -9.43 -9.42
C ILE A 89 -8.04 -10.59 -8.60
N SER A 90 -8.92 -11.51 -8.25
CA SER A 90 -8.58 -12.77 -7.59
C SER A 90 -8.80 -13.93 -8.57
N PRO A 91 -7.91 -14.94 -8.59
CA PRO A 91 -8.14 -16.16 -9.36
C PRO A 91 -9.30 -17.01 -8.78
N LEU A 92 -9.72 -16.76 -7.53
CA LEU A 92 -10.76 -17.50 -6.82
C LEU A 92 -11.87 -16.57 -6.32
N LYS A 93 -13.12 -17.06 -6.39
CA LYS A 93 -14.29 -16.33 -5.87
C LYS A 93 -14.32 -16.20 -4.34
N ALA A 94 -13.67 -17.11 -3.63
CA ALA A 94 -13.73 -17.20 -2.16
C ALA A 94 -12.53 -16.56 -1.44
N LEU A 95 -11.71 -15.78 -2.15
CA LEU A 95 -10.49 -15.15 -1.59
C LEU A 95 -10.80 -13.87 -0.82
#